data_AF-A0A8T5QN53-F1
#
_entry.id   AF-A0A8T5QN53-F1
#
_cell.length_a   1.000
_cell.length_b   1.000
_cell.length_c   1.000
_cell.angle_alpha   90.00
_cell.angle_beta   90.00
_cell.angle_gamma   90.00
#
_symmetry.space_group_name_H-M   'P 1'
#
loop_
_entity.id
_entity.type
_entity.pdbx_description
1 polymer ?
#
loop_
_entity_poly.entity_id
_entity_poly.type
_entity_poly.pdbx_seq_one_letter_code
_entity_poly.pdbx_strand_id
1 'polypeptide(L)' 'MDSVSKKTIKSTNPANTKDIVAIIPRSGKKDVDNAVAAARKALETWRLTPAPKRGEILFKAAQLLLENKDRLGDLIVR' A
#
# COMPACT_ATOMS: atom_id res chain seq x y z
N MET A 1 -6.93 1.43 -7.73
CA MET A 1 -7.75 1.19 -6.53
C MET A 1 -8.50 2.47 -6.26
N ASP A 2 -9.81 2.47 -6.44
CA ASP A 2 -10.65 3.65 -6.26
C ASP A 2 -11.46 3.51 -4.98
N SER A 3 -11.76 4.62 -4.31
CA SER A 3 -12.70 4.61 -3.19
C SER A 3 -14.11 4.38 -3.72
N VAL A 4 -14.99 3.76 -2.93
CA VAL A 4 -16.41 3.60 -3.31
C VAL A 4 -17.05 4.97 -3.59
N SER A 5 -16.63 6.01 -2.87
CA SER A 5 -17.13 7.37 -3.09
C SER A 5 -16.53 8.09 -4.31
N LYS A 6 -15.51 7.51 -4.95
CA LYS A 6 -14.66 8.10 -6.01
C LYS A 6 -14.01 9.43 -5.64
N LYS A 7 -14.08 9.85 -4.38
CA LYS A 7 -13.39 11.04 -3.88
C LYS A 7 -11.90 10.76 -3.78
N THR A 8 -11.10 11.79 -4.04
CA THR A 8 -9.64 11.76 -3.96
C THR A 8 -9.12 12.92 -3.11
N ILE A 9 -7.89 12.78 -2.64
CA ILE A 9 -7.12 13.83 -1.96
C ILE A 9 -5.75 13.95 -2.61
N LYS A 10 -5.21 15.16 -2.63
CA LYS A 10 -3.85 15.43 -3.12
C LYS A 10 -2.88 15.23 -1.96
N SER A 11 -1.88 14.37 -2.16
CA SER A 11 -0.69 14.28 -1.32
C SER A 11 0.30 15.29 -1.86
N THR A 12 0.61 16.32 -1.08
CA THR A 12 1.52 17.40 -1.47
C THR A 12 2.79 17.33 -0.66
N ASN A 13 3.89 17.77 -1.26
CA ASN A 13 5.18 17.88 -0.60
C ASN A 13 5.10 18.91 0.54
N PRO A 14 5.46 18.55 1.80
CA PRO A 14 5.40 19.48 2.93
C PRO A 14 6.35 20.69 2.79
N ALA A 15 7.49 20.52 2.11
CA ALA A 15 8.46 21.59 1.83
C ALA A 15 8.04 22.49 0.65
N ASN A 16 7.18 21.99 -0.25
CA ASN A 16 6.63 22.77 -1.35
C ASN A 16 5.20 22.33 -1.69
N THR A 17 4.21 23.05 -1.17
CA THR A 17 2.79 22.70 -1.34
C THR A 17 2.27 22.78 -2.79
N LYS A 18 3.04 23.35 -3.72
CA LYS A 18 2.74 23.33 -5.15
C LYS A 18 3.17 22.02 -5.83
N ASP A 19 4.08 21.26 -5.22
CA ASP A 19 4.49 19.94 -5.69
C ASP A 19 3.49 18.87 -5.20
N ILE A 20 2.73 18.32 -6.14
CA ILE A 20 1.75 17.25 -5.87
C ILE A 20 2.46 15.91 -6.12
N VAL A 21 2.73 15.20 -5.03
CA VAL A 21 3.40 13.90 -5.05
C VAL A 21 2.47 12.79 -5.58
N ALA A 22 1.19 12.81 -5.17
CA ALA A 22 0.20 11.83 -5.61
C ALA A 22 -1.25 12.33 -5.47
N ILE A 23 -2.16 11.72 -6.22
CA ILE A 23 -3.60 11.81 -6.00
C ILE A 23 -4.05 10.45 -5.46
N ILE A 24 -4.49 10.41 -4.21
CA ILE A 24 -4.86 9.16 -3.53
C ILE A 24 -6.37 9.11 -3.26
N PRO A 25 -6.99 7.92 -3.23
CA PRO A 25 -8.39 7.79 -2.90
C PRO A 25 -8.66 8.25 -1.47
N ARG A 26 -9.76 8.99 -1.28
CA ARG A 26 -10.30 9.29 0.04
C ARG A 26 -11.19 8.13 0.49
N SER A 27 -10.54 7.07 0.97
CA SER A 27 -11.23 5.88 1.47
C SER A 27 -12.10 6.19 2.68
N GLY A 28 -13.36 5.76 2.65
CA GLY A 28 -14.33 5.92 3.73
C GLY A 28 -14.63 4.60 4.44
N LYS A 29 -15.64 4.62 5.33
CA LYS A 29 -16.03 3.44 6.13
C LYS A 29 -16.23 2.17 5.28
N LYS A 30 -16.93 2.29 4.16
CA LYS A 30 -17.23 1.14 3.28
C LYS A 30 -15.98 0.54 2.63
N ASP A 31 -14.99 1.37 2.28
CA ASP A 31 -13.71 0.88 1.77
C ASP A 31 -12.96 0.07 2.83
N VAL A 32 -13.00 0.55 4.09
CA VAL A 32 -12.43 -0.16 5.24
C VAL A 32 -13.15 -1.48 5.48
N ASP A 33 -14.50 -1.47 5.51
CA ASP A 33 -15.30 -2.68 5.70
C ASP A 33 -14.97 -3.74 4.62
N ASN A 34 -14.84 -3.32 3.36
CA ASN A 34 -14.45 -4.18 2.24
C ASN A 34 -13.03 -4.75 2.40
N ALA A 35 -12.08 -3.91 2.81
CA ALA A 35 -10.68 -4.33 3.02
C ALA A 35 -10.58 -5.37 4.16
N VAL A 36 -11.32 -5.16 5.25
CA VAL A 36 -11.41 -6.11 6.37
C VAL A 36 -12.04 -7.43 5.93
N ALA A 37 -13.13 -7.38 5.17
CA ALA A 37 -13.76 -8.58 4.63
C ALA A 37 -12.80 -9.39 3.74
N ALA A 38 -12.06 -8.70 2.85
CA ALA A 38 -11.06 -9.33 2.00
C ALA A 38 -9.92 -9.96 2.82
N ALA A 39 -9.42 -9.26 3.85
CA ALA A 39 -8.38 -9.77 4.73
C ALA A 39 -8.84 -11.02 5.51
N ARG A 40 -10.08 -11.03 6.01
CA ARG A 40 -10.67 -12.20 6.68
C ARG A 40 -10.75 -13.41 5.75
N LYS A 41 -11.20 -13.21 4.51
CA LYS A 41 -11.24 -14.26 3.49
C LYS A 41 -9.84 -14.80 3.17
N ALA A 42 -8.86 -13.92 3.00
CA ALA A 42 -7.48 -14.33 2.72
C ALA A 42 -6.84 -15.09 3.89
N LEU A 43 -7.21 -14.77 5.14
CA LEU A 43 -6.68 -15.43 6.33
C LEU A 43 -6.96 -16.93 6.34
N GLU A 44 -8.11 -17.37 5.82
CA GLU A 44 -8.52 -18.78 5.80
C GLU A 44 -7.46 -19.68 5.14
N THR A 45 -6.86 -19.20 4.04
CA THR A 45 -5.83 -19.92 3.28
C THR A 45 -4.42 -19.46 3.66
N TRP A 46 -4.20 -18.16 3.90
CA TRP A 46 -2.88 -17.63 4.22
C TRP A 46 -2.29 -18.24 5.49
N ARG A 47 -3.12 -18.47 6.52
CA ARG A 47 -2.68 -19.09 7.79
C ARG A 47 -2.13 -20.50 7.62
N LEU A 48 -2.54 -21.21 6.57
CA LEU A 48 -2.08 -22.56 6.25
C LEU A 48 -0.73 -22.56 5.50
N THR A 49 -0.26 -21.40 5.03
CA THR A 49 1.02 -21.28 4.33
C THR A 49 2.15 -21.55 5.32
N PRO A 50 3.06 -22.51 5.08
CA PRO A 50 4.18 -22.81 5.99
C PRO A 50 5.10 -21.61 6.22
N ALA A 51 5.71 -21.55 7.40
CA ALA A 51 6.60 -20.44 7.78
C ALA A 51 7.75 -20.19 6.77
N PRO A 52 8.45 -21.21 6.25
CA PRO A 52 9.50 -20.99 5.24
C PRO A 52 8.96 -20.31 3.98
N LYS A 53 7.78 -20.74 3.51
CA LYS A 53 7.17 -20.18 2.30
C LYS A 53 6.74 -18.72 2.47
N ARG A 54 6.25 -18.36 3.66
CA ARG A 54 6.00 -16.95 4.01
C ARG A 54 7.29 -16.13 4.03
N GLY A 55 8.37 -16.73 4.54
CA GLY A 55 9.72 -16.15 4.53
C GLY A 55 10.21 -15.84 3.11
N GLU A 56 10.04 -16.76 2.16
CA GLU A 56 10.39 -16.55 0.75
C GLU A 56 9.66 -15.33 0.15
N ILE A 57 8.37 -15.18 0.46
CA ILE A 57 7.57 -14.05 -0.03
C ILE A 57 8.09 -12.72 0.54
N LEU A 58 8.40 -12.69 1.83
CA LEU A 58 8.98 -11.51 2.48
C LEU A 58 10.37 -11.18 1.93
N PHE A 59 11.20 -12.19 1.69
CA PHE A 59 12.53 -12.01 1.12
C PHE A 59 12.46 -11.41 -0.30
N LYS A 60 11.54 -11.91 -1.13
CA LYS A 60 11.29 -11.34 -2.46
C LYS A 60 10.82 -9.88 -2.37
N ALA A 61 9.95 -9.55 -1.42
CA ALA A 61 9.56 -8.16 -1.19
C ALA A 61 10.76 -7.29 -0.78
N ALA A 62 11.66 -7.80 0.07
CA ALA A 62 12.88 -7.09 0.45
C ALA A 62 13.82 -6.87 -0.75
N GLN A 63 13.98 -7.85 -1.63
CA GLN A 63 14.74 -7.68 -2.88
C GLN A 63 14.14 -6.58 -3.75
N LEU A 64 12.83 -6.58 -3.96
CA LEU A 64 12.15 -5.52 -4.72
C LEU A 64 12.34 -4.13 -4.08
N LEU A 65 12.33 -4.04 -2.75
CA LEU A 65 12.61 -2.78 -2.03
C LEU A 65 14.05 -2.30 -2.28
N LEU A 66 15.03 -3.21 -2.25
CA LEU A 66 16.43 -2.88 -2.54
C LEU A 66 16.63 -2.43 -3.99
N GLU A 67 16.02 -3.14 -4.95
CA GLU A 67 16.04 -2.79 -6.37
C GLU A 67 15.42 -1.41 -6.65
N ASN A 68 14.43 -1.01 -5.86
CA ASN A 68 13.72 0.26 -6.01
C ASN A 68 14.18 1.34 -5.02
N LYS A 69 15.30 1.12 -4.30
CA LYS A 69 15.70 1.95 -3.16
C LYS A 69 15.74 3.44 -3.48
N ASP A 70 16.38 3.83 -4.58
CA ASP A 70 16.56 5.25 -4.92
C ASP A 70 15.21 5.90 -5.27
N ARG A 71 14.41 5.24 -6.10
CA ARG A 71 13.06 5.70 -6.47
C ARG A 71 12.14 5.84 -5.26
N LEU A 72 12.21 4.90 -4.31
CA LEU A 72 11.43 4.96 -3.07
C LEU A 72 11.97 6.03 -2.12
N GLY A 73 13.28 6.24 -2.08
CA GLY A 73 13.93 7.32 -1.33
C GLY A 73 13.45 8.69 -1.80
N ASP A 74 13.46 8.93 -3.10
CA ASP A 74 12.96 10.16 -3.71
C ASP A 74 11.48 10.39 -3.39
N LEU A 75 10.68 9.32 -3.32
CA LEU A 75 9.27 9.41 -2.96
C LEU A 75 9.05 9.79 -1.49
N ILE A 76 9.93 9.36 -0.58
CA ILE A 76 9.78 9.62 0.87
C ILE A 76 10.23 11.03 1.25
N VAL A 77 11.19 11.59 0.53
CA VAL A 77 11.78 12.91 0.83
C VAL A 77 10.98 14.07 0.22
N ARG A 78 10.06 13.77 -0.71
CA ARG A 78 9.14 14.74 -1.30
C ARG A 78 7.83 14.78 -0.50
#